data_AF-A0A0T6ACJ0-F1
#
_entry.id   AF-A0A0T6ACJ0-F1
#
_cell.length_a   1.000
_cell.length_b   1.000
_cell.length_c   1.000
_cell.angle_alpha   90.00
_cell.angle_beta   90.00
_cell.angle_gamma   90.00
#
_symmetry.space_group_name_H-M   'P 1'
#
loop_
_entity.id
_entity.type
_entity.pdbx_description
1 polymer ?
#
loop_
_entity_poly.entity_id
_entity_poly.type
_entity_poly.pdbx_seq_one_letter_code
_entity_poly.pdbx_strand_id
1 'polypeptide(L)'
;MGKTLRVIRVALILAAVVGVSGCVSGKVLTLPGDLERPEKKGAAKGTEGSPAVAVLDFTFAGDPSYEVGRDFDHVRMIVWKRDPGKAMPDLIAGVLKEKGVRSVRVSGESSVPADAVAKVWGSVDRFRVDARKTGSLKMKVESAAVVSVTVRGSGGNVPAGWSSTVASDYSTTDPLFVTPEGVRNALNGAANAVAEETVRRLIAAGVIAPPPEAPAGRPEEQPPAEAGKEGK
;
A
#
# COMPACT_ATOMS: atom_id res chain seq x y z
N MET A 1 34.79 39.82 15.65
CA MET A 1 34.29 38.59 16.32
C MET A 1 33.04 37.95 15.68
N GLY A 2 32.22 38.64 14.88
CA GLY A 2 30.97 38.05 14.32
C GLY A 2 31.12 37.09 13.13
N LYS A 3 32.19 37.20 12.31
CA LYS A 3 32.41 36.32 11.15
C LYS A 3 32.85 34.91 11.56
N THR A 4 33.73 34.79 12.54
CA THR A 4 34.22 33.50 13.06
C THR A 4 33.10 32.68 13.70
N LEU A 5 32.19 33.34 14.44
CA LEU A 5 31.01 32.68 15.02
C LEU A 5 30.02 32.16 13.96
N ARG A 6 29.86 32.88 12.84
CA ARG A 6 29.01 32.43 11.72
C ARG A 6 29.61 31.21 11.01
N VAL A 7 30.92 31.18 10.81
CA VAL A 7 31.61 30.04 10.19
C VAL A 7 31.51 28.80 11.09
N ILE A 8 31.66 28.95 12.40
CA ILE A 8 31.51 27.85 13.37
C ILE A 8 30.07 27.32 13.41
N ARG A 9 29.06 28.21 13.34
CA ARG A 9 27.65 27.79 13.26
C ARG A 9 27.33 27.06 11.95
N VAL A 10 27.84 27.52 10.81
CA VAL A 10 27.62 26.84 9.52
C VAL A 10 28.32 25.48 9.50
N ALA A 11 29.54 25.38 10.05
CA ALA A 11 30.26 24.12 10.17
C ALA A 11 29.56 23.12 11.11
N LEU A 12 28.99 23.58 12.23
CA LEU A 12 28.20 22.74 13.14
C LEU A 12 26.88 22.28 12.53
N ILE A 13 26.21 23.12 11.75
CA ILE A 13 24.98 22.74 11.04
C ILE A 13 25.29 21.74 9.93
N LEU A 14 26.38 21.93 9.17
CA LEU A 14 26.83 20.95 8.18
C LEU A 14 27.25 19.63 8.84
N ALA A 15 27.96 19.67 9.97
CA ALA A 15 28.32 18.47 10.73
C ALA A 15 27.10 17.76 11.33
N ALA A 16 26.04 18.48 11.69
CA ALA A 16 24.77 17.90 12.13
C ALA A 16 23.99 17.30 10.95
N VAL A 17 23.98 17.93 9.77
CA VAL A 17 23.32 17.40 8.56
C VAL A 17 24.08 16.18 8.00
N VAL A 18 25.41 16.17 8.08
CA VAL A 18 26.25 15.03 7.71
C VAL A 18 26.23 13.94 8.80
N GLY A 19 26.11 14.30 10.08
CA GLY A 19 26.02 13.36 11.20
C GLY A 19 24.66 12.66 11.32
N VAL A 20 23.60 13.23 10.76
CA VAL A 20 22.28 12.57 10.61
C VAL A 20 22.16 11.82 9.28
N SER A 21 23.07 12.06 8.34
CA SER A 21 23.32 11.17 7.19
C SER A 21 24.17 10.00 7.66
N GLY A 22 23.65 9.21 8.60
CA GLY A 22 24.34 8.07 9.18
C GLY A 22 25.01 7.25 8.07
N CYS A 23 26.35 7.19 8.14
CA CYS A 23 27.17 6.26 7.40
C CYS A 23 26.69 4.83 7.69
N VAL A 24 25.72 4.33 6.95
CA VAL A 24 25.41 2.89 6.93
C VAL A 24 26.44 2.24 6.01
N SER A 25 27.61 1.98 6.57
CA SER A 25 28.59 0.99 6.05
C SER A 25 28.08 -0.46 6.23
N GLY A 26 26.76 -0.65 6.30
CA GLY A 26 26.13 -1.94 6.44
C GLY A 26 25.99 -2.60 5.08
N LYS A 27 26.45 -3.84 4.97
CA LYS A 27 26.18 -4.75 3.83
C LYS A 27 24.67 -5.05 3.64
N VAL A 28 23.81 -4.48 4.48
CA VAL A 28 22.36 -4.72 4.50
C VAL A 28 21.62 -3.39 4.67
N LEU A 29 20.71 -3.11 3.74
CA LEU A 29 19.70 -2.06 3.82
C LEU A 29 18.42 -2.65 4.41
N THR A 30 18.11 -2.30 5.66
CA THR A 30 16.92 -2.82 6.33
C THR A 30 15.76 -1.83 6.25
N LEU A 31 14.62 -2.28 5.71
CA LEU A 31 13.41 -1.49 5.55
C LEU A 31 12.41 -1.77 6.67
N PRO A 32 11.57 -0.79 7.07
CA PRO A 32 10.44 -1.05 7.96
C PRO A 32 9.53 -2.12 7.34
N GLY A 33 8.97 -3.00 8.16
CA GLY A 33 8.19 -4.15 7.68
C GLY A 33 6.74 -3.85 7.35
N ASP A 34 6.32 -2.60 7.45
CA ASP A 34 4.93 -2.16 7.27
C ASP A 34 4.74 -1.48 5.93
N LEU A 35 3.71 -1.92 5.22
CA LEU A 35 3.26 -1.32 3.97
C LEU A 35 2.34 -0.14 4.28
N GLU A 36 2.62 0.99 3.64
CA GLU A 36 1.84 2.21 3.84
C GLU A 36 0.82 2.37 2.72
N ARG A 37 -0.37 2.82 3.09
CA ARG A 37 -1.42 3.21 2.15
C ARG A 37 -1.55 4.73 2.16
N PRO A 38 -1.46 5.41 0.99
CA PRO A 38 -1.70 6.84 0.92
C PRO A 38 -3.13 7.17 1.36
N GLU A 39 -3.32 8.17 2.20
CA GLU A 39 -4.66 8.62 2.59
C GLU A 39 -5.43 9.13 1.36
N LYS A 40 -6.52 8.45 0.98
CA LYS A 40 -7.47 8.99 0.00
C LYS A 40 -8.46 9.90 0.72
N LYS A 41 -8.49 11.18 0.31
CA LYS A 41 -9.51 12.13 0.76
C LYS A 41 -10.88 11.68 0.24
N GLY A 42 -11.77 11.31 1.15
CA GLY A 42 -13.16 10.94 0.85
C GLY A 42 -13.89 10.63 2.14
N ALA A 43 -15.20 10.88 2.18
CA ALA A 43 -16.00 10.54 3.35
C ALA A 43 -15.93 9.03 3.57
N ALA A 44 -15.43 8.61 4.74
CA ALA A 44 -15.54 7.23 5.18
C ALA A 44 -17.04 6.90 5.25
N LYS A 45 -17.56 6.18 4.26
CA LYS A 45 -18.96 5.75 4.28
C LYS A 45 -19.15 4.86 5.51
N GLY A 46 -20.17 5.21 6.30
CA GLY A 46 -20.40 4.75 7.67
C GLY A 46 -20.36 3.23 7.84
N THR A 47 -19.76 2.83 8.97
CA THR A 47 -19.25 1.51 9.31
C THR A 47 -20.21 0.70 10.21
N GLU A 48 -21.53 0.81 10.06
CA GLU A 48 -22.49 0.26 11.07
C GLU A 48 -23.02 -1.15 10.78
N GLY A 49 -22.63 -2.16 11.57
CA GLY A 49 -23.14 -3.55 11.57
C GLY A 49 -22.05 -4.64 11.56
N SER A 50 -22.45 -5.93 11.50
CA SER A 50 -21.55 -7.12 11.49
C SER A 50 -20.50 -7.14 10.36
N PRO A 51 -19.26 -7.61 10.59
CA PRO A 51 -18.22 -7.67 9.55
C PRO A 51 -18.67 -8.48 8.34
N ALA A 52 -18.52 -7.94 7.14
CA ALA A 52 -18.91 -8.64 5.92
C ALA A 52 -17.82 -9.61 5.46
N VAL A 53 -16.54 -9.27 5.67
CA VAL A 53 -15.42 -10.03 5.09
C VAL A 53 -14.36 -10.32 6.14
N ALA A 54 -14.05 -11.60 6.35
CA ALA A 54 -12.87 -12.00 7.10
C ALA A 54 -11.66 -12.06 6.15
N VAL A 55 -10.64 -11.25 6.44
CA VAL A 55 -9.38 -11.22 5.69
C VAL A 55 -8.33 -11.92 6.54
N LEU A 56 -7.90 -13.10 6.10
CA LEU A 56 -6.94 -13.94 6.80
C LEU A 56 -5.50 -13.48 6.52
N ASP A 57 -4.57 -13.85 7.39
CA ASP A 57 -3.14 -13.76 7.10
C ASP A 57 -2.81 -14.56 5.84
N PHE A 58 -1.96 -14.00 4.99
CA PHE A 58 -1.47 -14.69 3.81
C PHE A 58 -0.17 -15.40 4.16
N THR A 59 0.11 -16.45 3.40
CA THR A 59 1.43 -17.07 3.44
C THR A 59 2.43 -16.25 2.61
N PHE A 60 3.71 -16.34 2.91
CA PHE A 60 4.77 -15.80 2.06
C PHE A 60 5.57 -16.94 1.45
N ALA A 61 5.63 -16.99 0.12
CA ALA A 61 6.32 -18.04 -0.62
C ALA A 61 7.83 -17.75 -0.84
N GLY A 62 8.30 -16.58 -0.39
CA GLY A 62 9.70 -16.17 -0.52
C GLY A 62 10.61 -16.68 0.60
N ASP A 63 11.84 -16.17 0.60
CA ASP A 63 12.86 -16.55 1.58
C ASP A 63 12.49 -16.02 2.98
N PRO A 64 12.55 -16.85 4.04
CA PRO A 64 12.23 -16.43 5.41
C PRO A 64 13.21 -15.41 6.01
N SER A 65 14.38 -15.20 5.38
CA SER A 65 15.27 -14.06 5.68
C SER A 65 14.65 -12.70 5.31
N TYR A 66 13.54 -12.73 4.55
CA TYR A 66 12.87 -11.56 3.99
C TYR A 66 13.84 -10.67 3.19
N GLU A 67 14.86 -11.27 2.57
CA GLU A 67 15.65 -10.64 1.53
C GLU A 67 14.75 -10.38 0.32
N VAL A 68 14.46 -9.11 0.08
CA VAL A 68 13.57 -8.66 -1.00
C VAL A 68 14.34 -8.21 -2.23
N GLY A 69 15.66 -8.17 -2.17
CA GLY A 69 16.49 -7.94 -3.34
C GLY A 69 17.81 -7.29 -2.98
N ARG A 70 18.41 -6.63 -3.96
CA ARG A 70 19.77 -6.08 -3.82
C ARG A 70 19.87 -4.68 -4.40
N ASP A 71 20.75 -3.91 -3.78
CA ASP A 71 21.18 -2.61 -4.27
C ASP A 71 22.01 -2.75 -5.56
N PHE A 72 22.23 -1.63 -6.27
CA PHE A 72 23.09 -1.55 -7.44
C PHE A 72 24.50 -2.11 -7.13
N ASP A 73 25.13 -2.73 -8.12
CA ASP A 73 26.41 -3.44 -8.00
C ASP A 73 26.39 -4.60 -6.97
N HIS A 74 25.20 -5.05 -6.53
CA HIS A 74 24.97 -6.12 -5.54
C HIS A 74 25.66 -5.91 -4.19
N VAL A 75 25.99 -4.66 -3.85
CA VAL A 75 26.82 -4.33 -2.67
C VAL A 75 26.08 -4.50 -1.35
N ARG A 76 24.76 -4.26 -1.34
CA ARG A 76 23.92 -4.34 -0.13
C ARG A 76 22.68 -5.22 -0.37
N MET A 77 22.42 -6.14 0.56
CA MET A 77 21.15 -6.88 0.61
C MET A 77 20.04 -5.98 1.11
N ILE A 78 18.85 -6.06 0.52
CA ILE A 78 17.68 -5.30 0.96
C ILE A 78 16.79 -6.26 1.73
N VAL A 79 16.55 -5.98 3.02
CA VAL A 79 15.79 -6.84 3.92
C VAL A 79 14.55 -6.12 4.43
N TRP A 80 13.40 -6.79 4.33
CA TRP A 80 12.12 -6.30 4.85
C TRP A 80 11.88 -6.86 6.26
N LYS A 81 11.65 -6.01 7.27
CA LYS A 81 11.67 -6.45 8.69
C LYS A 81 10.54 -7.40 9.11
N ARG A 82 9.45 -7.51 8.35
CA ARG A 82 8.26 -8.29 8.74
C ARG A 82 7.83 -9.20 7.61
N ASP A 83 7.00 -10.17 7.91
CA ASP A 83 6.43 -11.09 6.93
C ASP A 83 5.52 -10.32 5.93
N PRO A 84 5.83 -10.29 4.62
CA PRO A 84 4.97 -9.68 3.61
C PRO A 84 3.56 -10.30 3.58
N GLY A 85 3.44 -11.58 3.95
CA GLY A 85 2.17 -12.30 4.08
C GLY A 85 1.25 -11.73 5.15
N LYS A 86 1.77 -10.96 6.11
CA LYS A 86 0.96 -10.28 7.13
C LYS A 86 0.60 -8.85 6.75
N ALA A 87 1.52 -8.14 6.08
CA ALA A 87 1.33 -6.75 5.67
C ALA A 87 0.36 -6.61 4.48
N MET A 88 0.36 -7.54 3.53
CA MET A 88 -0.50 -7.47 2.34
C MET A 88 -2.01 -7.56 2.67
N PRO A 89 -2.46 -8.48 3.55
CA PRO A 89 -3.84 -8.50 4.04
C PRO A 89 -4.30 -7.18 4.68
N ASP A 90 -3.41 -6.46 5.37
CA ASP A 90 -3.74 -5.17 5.98
C ASP A 90 -4.01 -4.10 4.91
N LEU A 91 -3.23 -4.09 3.82
CA LEU A 91 -3.51 -3.23 2.67
C LEU A 91 -4.86 -3.57 2.01
N ILE A 92 -5.15 -4.85 1.81
CA ILE A 92 -6.42 -5.30 1.23
C ILE A 92 -7.60 -4.86 2.12
N ALA A 93 -7.50 -5.05 3.44
CA ALA A 93 -8.49 -4.57 4.39
C ALA A 93 -8.68 -3.04 4.34
N GLY A 94 -7.58 -2.29 4.18
CA GLY A 94 -7.60 -0.85 3.94
C GLY A 94 -8.39 -0.47 2.68
N VAL A 95 -8.15 -1.16 1.55
CA VAL A 95 -8.89 -0.94 0.30
C VAL A 95 -10.38 -1.28 0.48
N LEU A 96 -10.71 -2.36 1.18
CA LEU A 96 -12.10 -2.71 1.47
C LEU A 96 -12.81 -1.62 2.27
N LYS A 97 -12.14 -1.09 3.30
CA LYS A 97 -12.65 0.03 4.09
C LYS A 97 -12.92 1.26 3.21
N GLU A 98 -12.03 1.61 2.29
CA GLU A 98 -12.25 2.70 1.33
C GLU A 98 -13.45 2.46 0.41
N LYS A 99 -13.72 1.20 0.08
CA LYS A 99 -14.90 0.79 -0.71
C LYS A 99 -16.18 0.69 0.13
N GLY A 100 -16.13 1.04 1.42
CA GLY A 100 -17.28 0.93 2.33
C GLY A 100 -17.61 -0.52 2.71
N VAL A 101 -16.71 -1.46 2.46
CA VAL A 101 -16.86 -2.87 2.83
C VAL A 101 -16.23 -3.08 4.20
N ARG A 102 -17.03 -3.54 5.15
CA ARG A 102 -16.52 -3.92 6.47
C ARG A 102 -15.71 -5.19 6.38
N SER A 103 -14.47 -5.11 6.84
CA SER A 103 -13.58 -6.26 6.95
C SER A 103 -13.02 -6.40 8.35
N VAL A 104 -12.72 -7.63 8.74
CA VAL A 104 -12.04 -7.99 9.99
C VAL A 104 -10.77 -8.76 9.65
N ARG A 105 -9.66 -8.38 10.30
CA ARG A 105 -8.39 -9.08 10.18
C ARG A 105 -8.33 -10.24 11.16
N VAL A 106 -8.02 -11.42 10.65
CA VAL A 106 -7.92 -12.65 11.45
C VAL A 106 -6.64 -13.38 11.09
N SER A 107 -6.03 -14.05 12.07
CA SER A 107 -4.76 -14.76 11.89
C SER A 107 -4.91 -16.08 11.12
N GLY A 108 -6.11 -16.65 11.09
CA GLY A 108 -6.36 -17.94 10.44
C GLY A 108 -7.83 -18.36 10.48
N GLU A 109 -8.12 -19.52 9.91
CA GLU A 109 -9.48 -20.01 9.69
C GLU A 109 -10.27 -20.24 10.98
N SER A 110 -9.61 -20.72 12.05
CA SER A 110 -10.23 -20.92 13.36
C SER A 110 -10.71 -19.64 14.05
N SER A 111 -10.26 -18.48 13.57
CA SER A 111 -10.58 -17.16 14.15
C SER A 111 -11.58 -16.37 13.32
N VAL A 112 -12.15 -16.97 12.27
CA VAL A 112 -13.17 -16.34 11.44
C VAL A 112 -14.47 -16.18 12.24
N PRO A 113 -15.03 -14.96 12.36
CA PRO A 113 -16.32 -14.75 13.01
C PRO A 113 -17.45 -15.51 12.30
N ALA A 114 -18.40 -16.03 13.07
CA ALA A 114 -19.53 -16.79 12.53
C ALA A 114 -20.46 -15.95 11.63
N ASP A 115 -20.43 -14.63 11.79
CA ASP A 115 -21.23 -13.68 11.01
C ASP A 115 -20.50 -13.12 9.77
N ALA A 116 -19.26 -13.57 9.48
CA ALA A 116 -18.56 -13.20 8.27
C ALA A 116 -19.19 -13.84 7.03
N VAL A 117 -19.67 -13.03 6.08
CA VAL A 117 -20.34 -13.53 4.86
C VAL A 117 -19.38 -14.00 3.77
N ALA A 118 -18.11 -13.59 3.86
CA ALA A 118 -17.05 -14.01 2.96
C ALA A 118 -15.69 -14.13 3.67
N LYS A 119 -14.81 -14.96 3.11
CA LYS A 119 -13.43 -15.15 3.55
C LYS A 119 -12.47 -14.85 2.39
N VAL A 120 -11.36 -14.21 2.70
CA VAL A 120 -10.27 -13.90 1.76
C VAL A 120 -8.95 -14.37 2.37
N TRP A 121 -8.18 -15.16 1.63
CA TRP A 121 -6.87 -15.65 2.04
C TRP A 121 -5.96 -15.84 0.82
N GLY A 122 -4.69 -16.13 1.00
CA GLY A 122 -3.79 -16.25 -0.13
C GLY A 122 -2.32 -16.45 0.19
N SER A 123 -1.50 -16.19 -0.82
CA SER A 123 -0.04 -16.18 -0.75
C SER A 123 0.51 -14.93 -1.41
N VAL A 124 1.53 -14.34 -0.79
CA VAL A 124 2.42 -13.38 -1.46
C VAL A 124 3.49 -14.21 -2.16
N ASP A 125 3.38 -14.31 -3.49
CA ASP A 125 4.21 -15.18 -4.31
C ASP A 125 5.55 -14.51 -4.69
N ARG A 126 5.53 -13.19 -4.86
CA ARG A 126 6.72 -12.39 -5.14
C ARG A 126 6.62 -11.06 -4.39
N PHE A 127 7.69 -10.69 -3.71
CA PHE A 127 7.82 -9.40 -3.06
C PHE A 127 9.28 -9.00 -3.19
N ARG A 128 9.62 -8.34 -4.30
CA ARG A 128 11.00 -8.06 -4.68
C ARG A 128 11.22 -6.63 -5.11
N VAL A 129 12.45 -6.15 -4.95
CA VAL A 129 12.92 -4.86 -5.43
C VAL A 129 14.37 -4.94 -5.86
N ASP A 130 14.64 -4.51 -7.08
CA ASP A 130 15.99 -4.42 -7.63
C ASP A 130 16.31 -2.96 -7.88
N ALA A 131 17.50 -2.53 -7.45
CA ALA A 131 17.98 -1.19 -7.73
C ALA A 131 19.11 -1.21 -8.76
N ARG A 132 19.04 -0.32 -9.76
CA ARG A 132 20.05 -0.21 -10.82
C ARG A 132 20.38 1.24 -11.13
N LYS A 133 21.64 1.50 -11.51
CA LYS A 133 22.03 2.79 -12.07
C LYS A 133 21.49 2.93 -13.50
N THR A 134 20.96 4.09 -13.83
CA THR A 134 20.44 4.42 -15.16
C THR A 134 20.97 5.79 -15.62
N GLY A 135 21.11 5.98 -16.93
CA GLY A 135 21.58 7.23 -17.54
C GLY A 135 23.10 7.35 -17.67
N SER A 136 23.57 7.86 -18.82
CA SER A 136 25.00 7.99 -19.18
C SER A 136 25.62 9.35 -18.83
N LEU A 137 24.84 10.43 -18.86
CA LEU A 137 25.30 11.81 -18.61
C LEU A 137 24.81 12.39 -17.28
N LYS A 138 23.66 11.92 -16.81
CA LYS A 138 23.11 12.19 -15.48
C LYS A 138 22.74 10.85 -14.87
N MET A 139 23.68 10.28 -14.12
CA MET A 139 23.42 9.05 -13.37
C MET A 139 22.20 9.28 -12.49
N LYS A 140 21.27 8.33 -12.54
CA LYS A 140 20.15 8.17 -11.64
C LYS A 140 20.16 6.74 -11.11
N VAL A 141 19.42 6.50 -10.06
CA VAL A 141 19.18 5.16 -9.53
C VAL A 141 17.70 4.87 -9.70
N GLU A 142 17.38 3.76 -10.35
CA GLU A 142 16.03 3.25 -10.48
C GLU A 142 15.84 2.11 -9.47
N SER A 143 14.83 2.23 -8.61
CA SER A 143 14.38 1.12 -7.74
C SER A 143 13.11 0.53 -8.37
N ALA A 144 13.21 -0.67 -8.92
CA ALA A 144 12.11 -1.37 -9.58
C ALA A 144 11.59 -2.49 -8.68
N ALA A 145 10.35 -2.38 -8.23
CA ALA A 145 9.68 -3.35 -7.39
C ALA A 145 8.71 -4.21 -8.20
N VAL A 146 8.60 -5.48 -7.83
CA VAL A 146 7.60 -6.42 -8.34
C VAL A 146 6.93 -7.11 -7.16
N VAL A 147 5.61 -7.00 -7.12
CA VAL A 147 4.77 -7.67 -6.12
C VAL A 147 3.76 -8.53 -6.84
N SER A 148 3.59 -9.79 -6.41
CA SER A 148 2.54 -10.66 -6.88
C SER A 148 1.91 -11.45 -5.75
N VAL A 149 0.60 -11.63 -5.85
CA VAL A 149 -0.24 -12.26 -4.84
C VAL A 149 -1.20 -13.20 -5.53
N THR A 150 -1.35 -14.40 -4.98
CA THR A 150 -2.45 -15.30 -5.32
C THR A 150 -3.49 -15.22 -4.22
N VAL A 151 -4.65 -14.68 -4.56
CA VAL A 151 -5.78 -14.52 -3.66
C VAL A 151 -6.81 -15.63 -3.92
N ARG A 152 -7.45 -16.09 -2.84
CA ARG A 152 -8.57 -17.01 -2.82
C ARG A 152 -9.73 -16.36 -2.06
N GLY A 153 -10.94 -16.73 -2.46
CA GLY A 153 -12.16 -16.19 -1.89
C GLY A 153 -13.21 -17.29 -1.75
N SER A 154 -14.00 -17.22 -0.68
CA SER A 154 -15.20 -18.05 -0.49
C SER A 154 -16.30 -17.23 0.16
N GLY A 155 -17.56 -17.61 -0.08
CA GLY A 155 -18.73 -16.89 0.39
C GLY A 155 -19.23 -15.86 -0.63
N GLY A 156 -20.32 -15.18 -0.30
CA GLY A 156 -21.06 -14.39 -1.29
C GLY A 156 -21.54 -15.25 -2.47
N ASN A 157 -21.33 -14.75 -3.69
CA ASN A 157 -21.73 -15.39 -4.94
C ASN A 157 -20.54 -15.96 -5.74
N VAL A 158 -19.37 -16.11 -5.11
CA VAL A 158 -18.16 -16.56 -5.80
C VAL A 158 -18.23 -18.03 -6.22
N PRO A 159 -17.70 -18.42 -7.40
CA PRO A 159 -17.55 -19.81 -7.76
C PRO A 159 -16.74 -20.61 -6.73
N ALA A 160 -17.13 -21.87 -6.51
CA ALA A 160 -16.39 -22.77 -5.64
C ALA A 160 -14.93 -22.94 -6.12
N GLY A 161 -13.97 -22.80 -5.21
CA GLY A 161 -12.55 -22.92 -5.52
C GLY A 161 -11.94 -21.73 -6.27
N TRP A 162 -12.63 -20.58 -6.32
CA TRP A 162 -12.11 -19.39 -6.99
C TRP A 162 -10.74 -18.95 -6.44
N SER A 163 -9.87 -18.61 -7.37
CA SER A 163 -8.57 -18.00 -7.08
C SER A 163 -8.19 -17.04 -8.19
N SER A 164 -7.32 -16.08 -7.87
CA SER A 164 -6.79 -15.15 -8.85
C SER A 164 -5.38 -14.71 -8.48
N THR A 165 -4.51 -14.67 -9.49
CA THR A 165 -3.17 -14.11 -9.31
C THR A 165 -3.13 -12.68 -9.84
N VAL A 166 -2.69 -11.77 -8.99
CA VAL A 166 -2.53 -10.34 -9.26
C VAL A 166 -1.06 -9.99 -9.14
N ALA A 167 -0.53 -9.25 -10.09
CA ALA A 167 0.84 -8.78 -10.06
C ALA A 167 0.89 -7.31 -10.48
N SER A 168 1.86 -6.58 -9.93
CA SER A 168 2.18 -5.23 -10.34
C SER A 168 3.68 -5.05 -10.28
N ASP A 169 4.20 -4.34 -11.27
CA ASP A 169 5.51 -3.71 -11.24
C ASP A 169 5.36 -2.21 -10.96
N TYR A 170 6.36 -1.62 -10.32
CA TYR A 170 6.40 -0.18 -10.06
C TYR A 170 7.84 0.26 -9.86
N SER A 171 8.23 1.40 -10.43
CA SER A 171 9.59 1.93 -10.34
C SER A 171 9.63 3.36 -9.80
N THR A 172 10.63 3.66 -8.98
CA THR A 172 10.97 5.03 -8.56
C THR A 172 12.37 5.39 -9.03
N THR A 173 12.64 6.68 -9.18
CA THR A 173 13.99 7.16 -9.53
C THR A 173 14.52 8.14 -8.51
N ASP A 174 15.71 7.85 -8.00
CA ASP A 174 16.51 8.72 -7.14
C ASP A 174 17.68 9.33 -7.92
N PRO A 175 18.17 10.52 -7.52
CA PRO A 175 19.16 11.24 -8.30
C PRO A 175 20.59 10.68 -8.20
N LEU A 176 21.03 10.08 -7.09
CA LEU A 176 22.47 9.75 -6.93
C LEU A 176 22.79 8.42 -6.24
N PHE A 177 21.92 7.91 -5.37
CA PHE A 177 22.16 6.68 -4.60
C PHE A 177 20.85 6.01 -4.23
N VAL A 178 20.89 4.71 -3.92
CA VAL A 178 19.73 4.01 -3.35
C VAL A 178 19.43 4.56 -1.96
N THR A 179 18.20 5.01 -1.81
CA THR A 179 17.63 5.46 -0.54
C THR A 179 16.67 4.41 0.01
N PRO A 180 16.61 4.20 1.35
CA PRO A 180 15.56 3.39 1.95
C PRO A 180 14.15 3.85 1.52
N GLU A 181 13.95 5.15 1.40
CA GLU A 181 12.68 5.78 1.03
C GLU A 181 12.30 5.45 -0.42
N GLY A 182 13.22 5.57 -1.37
CA GLY A 182 12.98 5.24 -2.78
C GLY A 182 12.61 3.78 -2.99
N VAL A 183 13.30 2.87 -2.31
CA VAL A 183 13.02 1.42 -2.32
C VAL A 183 11.66 1.12 -1.67
N ARG A 184 11.39 1.73 -0.52
CA ARG A 184 10.11 1.59 0.18
C ARG A 184 8.95 2.12 -0.67
N ASN A 185 9.13 3.27 -1.31
CA ASN A 185 8.14 3.87 -2.20
C ASN A 185 7.87 2.96 -3.40
N ALA A 186 8.89 2.30 -3.94
CA ALA A 186 8.71 1.36 -5.04
C ALA A 186 7.85 0.16 -4.62
N LEU A 187 8.20 -0.48 -3.49
CA LEU A 187 7.44 -1.60 -2.94
C LEU A 187 6.01 -1.21 -2.54
N ASN A 188 5.84 -0.06 -1.88
CA ASN A 188 4.51 0.46 -1.54
C ASN A 188 3.67 0.74 -2.79
N GLY A 189 4.26 1.30 -3.85
CA GLY A 189 3.57 1.55 -5.12
C GLY A 189 3.04 0.25 -5.75
N ALA A 190 3.92 -0.74 -5.91
CA ALA A 190 3.54 -2.06 -6.44
C ALA A 190 2.50 -2.76 -5.54
N ALA A 191 2.71 -2.76 -4.22
CA ALA A 191 1.83 -3.43 -3.27
C ALA A 191 0.43 -2.80 -3.21
N ASN A 192 0.33 -1.46 -3.24
CA ASN A 192 -0.97 -0.78 -3.27
C ASN A 192 -1.74 -1.08 -4.56
N ALA A 193 -1.05 -1.10 -5.72
CA ALA A 193 -1.67 -1.48 -6.99
C ALA A 193 -2.19 -2.93 -6.96
N VAL A 194 -1.41 -3.86 -6.41
CA VAL A 194 -1.84 -5.25 -6.21
C VAL A 194 -3.05 -5.33 -5.28
N ALA A 195 -3.06 -4.60 -4.16
CA ALA A 195 -4.17 -4.61 -3.21
C ALA A 195 -5.46 -4.06 -3.83
N GLU A 196 -5.37 -2.97 -4.60
CA GLU A 196 -6.51 -2.37 -5.31
C GLU A 196 -7.09 -3.29 -6.37
N GLU A 197 -6.23 -3.88 -7.20
CA GLU A 197 -6.65 -4.84 -8.23
C GLU A 197 -7.18 -6.13 -7.59
N THR A 198 -6.62 -6.58 -6.47
CA THR A 198 -7.13 -7.72 -5.70
C THR A 198 -8.57 -7.48 -5.26
N VAL A 199 -8.86 -6.33 -4.65
CA VAL A 199 -10.24 -6.00 -4.26
C VAL A 199 -11.16 -5.87 -5.48
N ARG A 200 -10.69 -5.29 -6.59
CA ARG A 200 -11.46 -5.23 -7.84
C ARG A 200 -11.87 -6.64 -8.29
N ARG A 201 -10.94 -7.60 -8.26
CA ARG A 201 -11.22 -8.99 -8.66
C ARG A 201 -12.14 -9.71 -7.69
N LEU A 202 -12.00 -9.47 -6.39
CA LEU A 202 -12.91 -10.02 -5.37
C LEU A 202 -14.35 -9.52 -5.57
N ILE A 203 -14.54 -8.24 -5.91
CA ILE A 203 -15.85 -7.67 -6.24
C ILE A 203 -16.38 -8.27 -7.55
N ALA A 204 -15.57 -8.30 -8.60
CA ALA A 204 -15.97 -8.84 -9.91
C ALA A 204 -16.35 -10.33 -9.85
N ALA A 205 -15.68 -11.09 -8.98
CA ALA A 205 -15.97 -12.50 -8.76
C ALA A 205 -17.18 -12.73 -7.83
N GLY A 206 -17.76 -11.69 -7.25
CA GLY A 206 -18.90 -11.80 -6.34
C GLY A 206 -18.55 -12.29 -4.93
N VAL A 207 -17.26 -12.31 -4.55
CA VAL A 207 -16.83 -12.58 -3.17
C VAL A 207 -17.33 -11.47 -2.24
N ILE A 208 -17.38 -10.24 -2.76
CA ILE A 208 -17.67 -9.02 -2.00
C ILE A 208 -18.72 -8.21 -2.74
N ALA A 209 -19.80 -7.85 -2.05
CA ALA A 209 -20.78 -6.89 -2.54
C ALA A 209 -20.46 -5.50 -1.94
N PRO A 210 -20.02 -4.52 -2.75
CA PRO A 210 -19.90 -3.16 -2.26
C PRO A 210 -21.29 -2.59 -1.93
N PRO A 211 -21.41 -1.68 -0.94
CA PRO A 211 -22.68 -1.03 -0.66
C PRO A 211 -23.19 -0.28 -1.91
N PRO A 212 -24.51 -0.23 -2.14
CA PRO A 212 -25.06 0.48 -3.28
C PRO A 212 -24.56 1.92 -3.31
N GLU A 213 -24.14 2.37 -4.49
CA GLU A 213 -23.72 3.75 -4.68
C GLU A 213 -24.95 4.63 -4.42
N ALA A 214 -24.87 5.53 -3.44
CA ALA A 214 -25.93 6.50 -3.21
C ALA A 214 -26.15 7.25 -4.53
N PRO A 215 -27.41 7.39 -5.02
CA PRO A 215 -27.66 8.09 -6.26
C PRO A 215 -27.01 9.46 -6.16
N ALA A 216 -26.24 9.83 -7.20
CA ALA A 216 -25.72 11.18 -7.34
C ALA A 216 -26.89 12.12 -7.09
N GLY A 217 -26.76 12.98 -6.07
CA GLY A 217 -27.84 13.82 -5.59
C GLY A 217 -28.54 14.47 -6.79
N ARG A 218 -29.87 14.30 -6.85
CA ARG A 218 -30.70 15.13 -7.71
C ARG A 218 -30.27 16.59 -7.47
N PRO A 219 -30.03 17.41 -8.51
CA PRO A 219 -29.84 18.84 -8.30
C PRO A 219 -30.98 19.35 -7.43
N GLU A 220 -30.65 20.07 -6.36
CA GLU A 220 -31.64 20.69 -5.48
C GLU A 220 -32.70 21.37 -6.36
N GLU A 221 -33.95 20.95 -6.21
CA GLU A 221 -35.09 21.67 -6.78
C GLU A 221 -35.03 23.09 -6.23
N GLN A 222 -34.59 24.00 -7.08
CA GLN A 222 -34.67 25.43 -6.87
C GLN A 222 -36.15 25.75 -6.53
N PRO A 223 -36.43 26.36 -5.36
CA PRO A 223 -37.81 26.66 -5.01
C PRO A 223 -38.41 27.61 -6.06
N PRO A 224 -39.70 27.46 -6.41
CA PRO A 224 -40.33 28.26 -7.45
C PRO A 224 -40.25 29.74 -7.08
N ALA A 225 -39.78 30.55 -8.03
CA ALA A 225 -39.73 31.99 -7.91
C ALA A 225 -41.14 32.53 -7.62
N GLU A 226 -41.27 33.25 -6.51
CA GLU A 226 -42.46 34.00 -6.13
C GLU A 226 -42.84 34.94 -7.29
N ALA A 227 -44.01 34.67 -7.91
CA ALA A 227 -44.61 35.56 -8.88
C ALA A 227 -44.94 36.89 -8.19
N GLY A 228 -44.47 37.99 -8.81
CA GLY A 228 -44.60 39.33 -8.30
C GLY A 228 -46.03 39.70 -7.91
N LYS A 229 -46.16 40.31 -6.73
CA LYS A 229 -47.37 41.04 -6.35
C LYS A 229 -47.48 42.28 -7.25
N GLU A 230 -48.53 42.32 -8.05
CA GLU A 230 -49.03 43.54 -8.68
C GLU A 230 -49.31 44.59 -7.60
N GLY A 231 -48.70 45.77 -7.77
CA GLY A 231 -48.99 46.95 -6.98
C GLY A 231 -50.37 47.51 -7.33
N LYS A 232 -51.05 48.02 -6.30
CA LYS A 232 -52.28 48.78 -6.38
C LYS A 232 -51.98 50.24 -6.06
#